data_AF-A0A0N4XK24-F1
#
_entry.id   AF-A0A0N4XK24-F1
#
_cell.length_a   1.000
_cell.length_b   1.000
_cell.length_c   1.000
_cell.angle_alpha   90.00
_cell.angle_beta   90.00
_cell.angle_gamma   90.00
#
_symmetry.space_group_name_H-M   'P 1'
#
loop_
_entity.id
_entity.type
_entity.pdbx_description
1 polymer ?
#
loop_
_entity_poly.entity_id
_entity_poly.type
_entity_poly.pdbx_seq_one_letter_code
_entity_poly.pdbx_strand_id
1 'polypeptide(L)'
;VHPDDAKPTTSVAAAVALVRLASEHPSATLVCLGPLTNVAIALKIDPTFAFRRISNFHGDPEAAAIVLHKLAEHLVIVPWEAFFLEGAKHEKEVDFHAHLEYDTELASFLRTATSTGRAAMEKNGRQFSYCDEIAVATAIDMDKVVRKTVQLRVNVELSGTYSR
;
A
#
# COMPACT_ATOMS: atom_id res chain seq x y z
N VAL A 1 -17.12 -16.35 2.51
CA VAL A 1 -17.45 -15.07 1.86
C VAL A 1 -18.93 -15.13 1.55
N HIS A 2 -19.73 -14.26 2.17
CA HIS A 2 -21.16 -14.18 1.92
C HIS A 2 -21.37 -13.65 0.49
N PRO A 3 -22.37 -14.11 -0.28
CA PRO A 3 -22.60 -13.68 -1.66
C PRO A 3 -22.77 -12.16 -1.82
N ASP A 4 -23.21 -11.48 -0.77
CA ASP A 4 -23.39 -10.03 -0.76
C ASP A 4 -22.10 -9.24 -0.51
N ASP A 5 -21.03 -9.87 -0.02
CA ASP A 5 -19.75 -9.20 0.27
C ASP A 5 -19.06 -8.67 -0.99
N ALA A 6 -19.39 -9.21 -2.16
CA ALA A 6 -18.85 -8.82 -3.46
C ALA A 6 -19.71 -7.80 -4.21
N LYS A 7 -20.82 -7.34 -3.63
CA LYS A 7 -21.68 -6.35 -4.27
C LYS A 7 -21.05 -4.95 -4.14
N PRO A 8 -20.92 -4.18 -5.23
CA PRO A 8 -20.47 -2.80 -5.15
C PRO A 8 -21.38 -1.99 -4.22
N THR A 9 -20.78 -1.25 -3.29
CA THR A 9 -21.51 -0.33 -2.41
C THR A 9 -22.00 0.93 -3.13
N THR A 10 -21.46 1.20 -4.32
CA THR A 10 -21.81 2.34 -5.18
C THR A 10 -21.63 1.98 -6.66
N SER A 11 -22.35 2.68 -7.53
CA SER A 11 -22.22 2.59 -8.99
C SER A 11 -21.10 3.49 -9.56
N VAL A 12 -20.56 4.41 -8.75
CA VAL A 12 -19.50 5.33 -9.18
C VAL A 12 -18.16 4.60 -9.20
N ALA A 13 -17.47 4.66 -10.34
CA ALA A 13 -16.13 4.10 -10.46
C ALA A 13 -15.13 4.80 -9.53
N ALA A 14 -14.23 4.03 -8.91
CA ALA A 14 -13.27 4.54 -7.93
C ALA A 14 -12.41 5.69 -8.47
N ALA A 15 -11.94 5.62 -9.72
CA ALA A 15 -11.15 6.69 -10.33
C ALA A 15 -11.92 8.03 -10.43
N VAL A 16 -13.22 8.00 -10.73
CA VAL A 16 -14.07 9.19 -10.76
C VAL A 16 -14.28 9.76 -9.35
N ALA A 17 -14.51 8.88 -8.38
CA ALA A 17 -14.63 9.28 -6.98
C ALA A 17 -13.34 9.93 -6.46
N LEU A 18 -12.16 9.41 -6.84
CA LEU A 18 -10.87 9.98 -6.47
C LEU A 18 -10.68 11.41 -6.99
N VAL A 19 -11.03 11.69 -8.25
CA VAL A 19 -10.96 13.05 -8.82
C VAL A 19 -11.80 14.03 -7.99
N ARG A 20 -13.04 13.66 -7.67
CA ARG A 20 -13.92 14.48 -6.83
C ARG A 20 -13.35 14.68 -5.42
N LEU A 21 -12.90 13.61 -4.76
CA LEU A 21 -12.38 13.70 -3.40
C LEU A 21 -11.09 14.52 -3.31
N ALA A 22 -10.25 14.50 -4.36
CA ALA A 22 -9.04 15.33 -4.42
C ALA A 22 -9.37 16.82 -4.48
N SER A 23 -10.42 17.22 -5.21
CA SER A 23 -10.84 18.63 -5.26
C SER A 23 -11.54 19.08 -3.98
N GLU A 24 -12.32 18.20 -3.35
CA GLU A 24 -13.02 18.48 -2.08
C GLU A 24 -12.05 18.50 -0.88
N HIS A 25 -10.98 17.70 -0.92
CA HIS A 25 -10.04 17.52 0.19
C HIS A 25 -8.56 17.57 -0.27
N PRO A 26 -8.08 18.72 -0.77
CA PRO A 26 -6.74 18.82 -1.37
C PRO A 26 -5.60 18.55 -0.39
N SER A 27 -5.82 18.74 0.92
CA SER A 27 -4.82 18.46 1.96
C SER A 27 -4.75 16.99 2.39
N ALA A 28 -5.69 16.15 1.94
CA ALA A 28 -5.71 14.73 2.29
C ALA A 28 -4.51 13.98 1.69
N THR A 29 -4.17 12.86 2.32
CA THR A 29 -3.15 11.92 1.84
C THR A 29 -3.85 10.70 1.26
N LEU A 30 -3.47 10.32 0.04
CA LEU A 30 -3.95 9.10 -0.59
C LEU A 30 -2.94 7.97 -0.34
N VAL A 31 -3.37 6.95 0.37
CA VAL A 31 -2.55 5.75 0.60
C VAL A 31 -2.95 4.71 -0.43
N CYS A 32 -2.04 4.30 -1.29
CA CYS A 32 -2.23 3.16 -2.18
C CYS A 32 -1.61 1.93 -1.53
N LEU A 33 -2.31 0.80 -1.50
CA LEU A 33 -1.82 -0.48 -0.93
C LEU A 33 -1.88 -1.60 -1.98
N GLY A 34 -2.04 -1.22 -3.24
CA GLY A 34 -2.18 -2.14 -4.36
C GLY A 34 -1.91 -1.43 -5.68
N PRO A 35 -2.34 -2.02 -6.81
CA PRO A 35 -2.12 -1.45 -8.13
C PRO A 35 -2.62 -0.02 -8.27
N LEU A 36 -1.81 0.79 -8.95
CA LEU A 36 -2.06 2.22 -9.15
C LEU A 36 -3.04 2.51 -10.28
N THR A 37 -3.71 1.49 -10.82
CA THR A 37 -4.60 1.61 -11.97
C THR A 37 -5.68 2.67 -11.76
N ASN A 38 -6.31 2.71 -10.58
CA ASN A 38 -7.32 3.73 -10.26
C ASN A 38 -6.74 5.17 -10.27
N VAL A 39 -5.51 5.33 -9.77
CA VAL A 39 -4.81 6.62 -9.71
C VAL A 39 -4.39 7.07 -11.12
N ALA A 40 -3.85 6.15 -11.92
CA ALA A 40 -3.48 6.42 -13.30
C ALA A 40 -4.70 6.77 -14.17
N ILE A 41 -5.84 6.12 -13.96
CA ILE A 41 -7.09 6.48 -14.63
C ILE A 41 -7.58 7.86 -14.15
N ALA A 42 -7.54 8.16 -12.85
CA ALA A 42 -7.90 9.48 -12.31
C ALA A 42 -7.06 10.60 -12.94
N LEU A 43 -5.75 10.41 -13.08
CA LEU A 43 -4.84 11.34 -13.78
C LEU A 43 -5.16 11.52 -15.27
N LYS A 44 -5.72 10.49 -15.92
CA LYS A 44 -6.18 10.60 -17.32
C LYS A 44 -7.51 11.34 -17.44
N ILE A 45 -8.38 11.21 -16.44
CA ILE A 45 -9.66 11.93 -16.37
C ILE A 45 -9.41 13.42 -16.08
N ASP A 46 -8.57 13.72 -15.10
CA ASP A 46 -8.21 15.07 -14.70
C ASP A 46 -6.69 15.17 -14.49
N PRO A 47 -5.95 15.84 -15.40
CA PRO A 47 -4.50 16.02 -15.25
C PRO A 47 -4.08 16.87 -14.05
N THR A 48 -5.00 17.60 -13.43
CA THR A 48 -4.75 18.39 -12.21
C THR A 48 -5.03 17.61 -10.93
N PHE A 49 -5.53 16.38 -11.05
CA PHE A 49 -5.71 15.47 -9.93
C PHE A 49 -4.40 15.25 -9.18
N ALA A 50 -4.38 15.69 -7.92
CA ALA A 50 -3.32 15.40 -6.98
C ALA A 50 -3.86 15.44 -5.56
N PHE A 51 -3.39 14.53 -4.73
CA PHE A 51 -3.47 14.65 -3.27
C PHE A 51 -2.15 15.20 -2.74
N ARG A 52 -2.15 15.72 -1.50
CA ARG A 52 -0.93 16.26 -0.87
C ARG A 52 0.23 15.26 -0.89
N ARG A 53 -0.08 13.98 -0.63
CA ARG A 53 0.87 12.87 -0.66
C ARG A 53 0.23 11.61 -1.21
N ILE A 54 1.02 10.81 -1.94
CA ILE A 54 0.63 9.47 -2.42
C ILE A 54 1.69 8.45 -1.97
N SER A 55 1.27 7.23 -1.60
CA SER A 55 2.21 6.17 -1.20
C SER A 55 1.93 4.79 -1.78
N ASN A 56 3.02 4.04 -1.99
CA ASN A 56 3.18 2.63 -2.45
C ASN A 56 2.98 2.29 -3.95
N PHE A 57 3.69 1.24 -4.40
CA PHE A 57 3.63 0.63 -5.74
C PHE A 57 3.48 -0.88 -5.64
N HIS A 58 2.52 -1.46 -6.36
CA HIS A 58 2.50 -2.91 -6.60
C HIS A 58 1.76 -3.25 -7.89
N GLY A 59 2.25 -4.21 -8.69
CA GLY A 59 1.43 -4.99 -9.63
C GLY A 59 0.98 -4.39 -10.98
N ASP A 60 1.20 -3.09 -11.27
CA ASP A 60 0.86 -2.49 -12.58
C ASP A 60 1.97 -1.49 -13.02
N PRO A 61 2.93 -1.92 -13.87
CA PRO A 61 4.08 -1.10 -14.24
C PRO A 61 3.69 0.10 -15.12
N GLU A 62 2.69 -0.02 -16.00
CA GLU A 62 2.17 1.11 -16.77
C GLU A 62 1.57 2.20 -15.88
N ALA A 63 0.69 1.81 -14.94
CA ALA A 63 0.10 2.76 -14.01
C ALA A 63 1.18 3.40 -13.13
N ALA A 64 2.17 2.60 -12.69
CA ALA A 64 3.30 3.09 -11.93
C ALA A 64 4.10 4.16 -12.68
N ALA A 65 4.39 3.94 -13.97
CA ALA A 65 5.10 4.90 -14.81
C ALA A 65 4.35 6.24 -14.94
N ILE A 66 3.02 6.17 -15.15
CA ILE A 66 2.18 7.38 -15.25
C ILE A 66 2.20 8.17 -13.95
N VAL A 67 1.98 7.51 -12.81
CA VAL A 67 1.94 8.15 -11.49
C VAL A 67 3.29 8.76 -11.13
N LEU A 68 4.39 8.04 -11.36
CA LEU A 68 5.73 8.55 -11.09
C LEU A 68 6.06 9.79 -11.91
N HIS A 69 5.73 9.79 -13.20
CA HIS A 69 6.01 10.94 -14.05
C HIS A 69 5.17 12.16 -13.68
N LYS A 70 3.92 11.97 -13.24
CA LYS A 70 2.98 13.07 -13.00
C LYS A 70 3.04 13.61 -11.58
N LEU A 71 3.36 12.77 -10.59
CA LEU A 71 3.20 13.07 -9.16
C LEU A 71 4.49 12.90 -8.35
N ALA A 72 5.67 12.88 -9.00
CA ALA A 72 6.98 12.66 -8.35
C ALA A 72 7.20 13.52 -7.10
N GLU A 73 6.83 14.80 -7.14
CA GLU A 73 7.09 15.75 -6.04
C GLU A 73 6.24 15.50 -4.80
N HIS A 74 5.16 14.73 -4.93
CA HIS A 74 4.19 14.45 -3.85
C HIS A 74 4.31 13.02 -3.32
N LEU A 75 5.27 12.24 -3.81
CA LEU A 75 5.26 10.80 -3.62
C LEU A 75 6.20 10.37 -2.50
N VAL A 76 5.72 9.45 -1.66
CA VAL A 76 6.54 8.73 -0.69
C VAL A 76 6.38 7.23 -0.89
N ILE A 77 7.49 6.56 -1.16
CA ILE A 77 7.52 5.13 -1.45
C ILE A 77 8.04 4.39 -0.24
N VAL A 78 7.32 3.36 0.18
CA VAL A 78 7.84 2.34 1.11
C VAL A 78 8.28 1.15 0.24
N PRO A 79 9.58 1.02 -0.07
CA PRO A 79 10.05 0.02 -1.03
C PRO A 79 10.14 -1.37 -0.40
N TRP A 80 10.14 -2.41 -1.23
CA TRP A 80 10.27 -3.80 -0.77
C TRP A 80 11.54 -4.04 0.06
N GLU A 81 12.63 -3.37 -0.30
CA GLU A 81 13.93 -3.44 0.38
C GLU A 81 13.83 -3.03 1.86
N ALA A 82 12.89 -2.16 2.23
CA ALA A 82 12.65 -1.78 3.63
C ALA A 82 12.18 -2.97 4.48
N PHE A 83 11.50 -3.94 3.87
CA PHE A 83 11.03 -5.16 4.52
C PHE A 83 12.03 -6.30 4.35
N PHE A 84 12.60 -6.45 3.14
CA PHE A 84 13.46 -7.58 2.80
C PHE A 84 14.80 -7.55 3.55
N LEU A 85 15.46 -6.39 3.63
CA LEU A 85 16.82 -6.29 4.18
C LEU A 85 16.87 -6.55 5.70
N GLU A 86 15.88 -6.09 6.44
CA GLU A 86 15.82 -6.25 7.91
C GLU A 86 14.81 -7.31 8.37
N GLY A 87 14.06 -7.93 7.45
CA GLY A 87 12.97 -8.86 7.80
C GLY A 87 13.41 -10.03 8.69
N ALA A 88 14.54 -10.67 8.37
CA ALA A 88 15.05 -11.80 9.17
C ALA A 88 15.50 -11.39 10.58
N LYS A 89 15.88 -10.13 10.78
CA LYS A 89 16.19 -9.57 12.10
C LYS A 89 14.89 -9.29 12.86
N HIS A 90 13.93 -8.61 12.22
CA HIS A 90 12.65 -8.29 12.85
C HIS A 90 11.86 -9.54 13.26
N GLU A 91 11.87 -10.62 12.47
CA GLU A 91 11.26 -11.90 12.83
C GLU A 91 11.87 -12.57 14.08
N LYS A 92 13.07 -12.16 14.51
CA LYS A 92 13.69 -12.65 15.76
C LYS A 92 13.43 -11.73 16.95
N GLU A 93 13.22 -10.44 16.69
CA GLU A 93 13.08 -9.42 17.73
C GLU A 93 11.60 -9.14 18.07
N VAL A 94 10.69 -9.43 17.14
CA VAL A 94 9.26 -9.10 17.23
C VAL A 94 8.43 -10.37 17.07
N ASP A 95 7.48 -10.56 17.98
CA ASP A 95 6.36 -11.48 17.79
C ASP A 95 5.25 -10.72 17.03
N PHE A 96 5.11 -11.02 15.74
CA PHE A 96 4.13 -10.38 14.87
C PHE A 96 2.70 -10.85 15.14
N HIS A 97 2.51 -11.93 15.91
CA HIS A 97 1.20 -12.50 16.17
C HIS A 97 0.67 -12.17 17.57
N ALA A 98 1.50 -11.67 18.49
CA ALA A 98 1.10 -11.34 19.86
C ALA A 98 -0.16 -10.46 19.95
N HIS A 99 -0.32 -9.50 19.03
CA HIS A 99 -1.49 -8.61 18.98
C HIS A 99 -2.82 -9.33 18.63
N LEU A 100 -2.75 -10.55 18.11
CA LEU A 100 -3.90 -11.37 17.76
C LEU A 100 -4.47 -12.15 18.95
N GLU A 101 -3.75 -12.23 20.06
CA GLU A 101 -4.11 -13.06 21.23
C GLU A 101 -5.05 -12.35 22.21
N TYR A 102 -5.32 -11.06 22.01
CA TYR A 102 -6.28 -10.33 22.83
C TYR A 102 -7.72 -10.82 22.60
N ASP A 103 -8.51 -10.84 23.68
CA ASP A 103 -9.93 -11.21 23.65
C ASP A 103 -10.79 -10.02 23.20
N THR A 104 -10.71 -9.70 21.91
CA THR A 104 -11.51 -8.66 21.26
C THR A 104 -12.02 -9.11 19.91
N GLU A 105 -13.16 -8.57 19.48
CA GLU A 105 -13.74 -8.88 18.16
C GLU A 105 -12.78 -8.55 17.01
N LEU A 106 -12.05 -7.42 17.11
CA LEU A 106 -11.08 -7.03 16.09
C LEU A 106 -9.89 -8.00 16.02
N ALA A 107 -9.35 -8.41 17.17
CA ALA A 107 -8.27 -9.40 17.20
C ALA A 107 -8.73 -10.74 16.61
N SER A 108 -9.95 -11.18 16.93
CA SER A 108 -10.54 -12.40 16.34
C SER A 108 -10.72 -12.29 14.82
N PHE A 109 -11.20 -11.15 14.33
CA PHE A 109 -11.33 -10.87 12.90
C PHE A 109 -9.97 -10.91 12.19
N LEU A 110 -8.96 -10.18 12.69
CA LEU A 110 -7.62 -10.15 12.11
C LEU A 110 -6.92 -11.51 12.18
N ARG A 111 -7.13 -12.27 13.26
CA ARG A 111 -6.62 -13.64 13.41
C ARG A 111 -7.19 -14.54 12.30
N THR A 112 -8.47 -14.38 11.99
CA THR A 112 -9.14 -15.10 10.91
C THR A 112 -8.64 -14.65 9.54
N ALA A 113 -8.61 -13.34 9.28
CA ALA A 113 -8.19 -12.76 8.00
C ALA A 113 -6.74 -13.13 7.61
N THR A 114 -5.84 -13.20 8.58
CA THR A 114 -4.41 -13.53 8.37
C THR A 114 -4.12 -15.03 8.43
N SER A 115 -5.09 -15.87 8.79
CA SER A 115 -4.87 -17.30 9.11
C SER A 115 -4.19 -18.08 7.97
N THR A 116 -4.66 -17.91 6.73
CA THR A 116 -4.07 -18.57 5.55
C THR A 116 -2.64 -18.10 5.30
N GLY A 117 -2.38 -16.80 5.42
CA GLY A 117 -1.04 -16.22 5.24
C GLY A 117 -0.05 -16.71 6.30
N ARG A 118 -0.48 -16.71 7.57
CA ARG A 118 0.28 -17.26 8.71
C ARG A 118 0.61 -18.72 8.50
N ALA A 119 -0.37 -19.56 8.19
CA ALA A 119 -0.17 -20.98 7.93
C ALA A 119 0.76 -21.24 6.72
N ALA A 120 0.74 -20.36 5.70
CA ALA A 120 1.64 -20.48 4.55
C ALA A 120 3.09 -20.12 4.90
N MET A 121 3.32 -19.07 5.68
CA MET A 121 4.66 -18.67 6.11
C MET A 121 5.27 -19.63 7.13
N GLU A 122 4.44 -20.18 8.02
CA GLU A 122 4.87 -21.15 9.03
C GLU A 122 5.48 -22.41 8.40
N LYS A 123 4.98 -22.86 7.23
CA LYS A 123 5.58 -23.97 6.48
C LYS A 123 7.04 -23.75 6.09
N ASN A 124 7.48 -22.50 6.01
CA ASN A 124 8.85 -22.11 5.71
C ASN A 124 9.61 -21.65 6.98
N GLY A 125 9.06 -21.88 8.18
CA GLY A 125 9.67 -21.46 9.44
C GLY A 125 9.71 -19.95 9.65
N ARG A 126 8.77 -19.20 9.05
CA ARG A 126 8.72 -17.74 9.09
C ARG A 126 7.44 -17.22 9.73
N GLN A 127 7.51 -16.02 10.30
CA GLN A 127 6.33 -15.29 10.76
C GLN A 127 5.68 -14.51 9.61
N PHE A 128 4.36 -14.29 9.68
CA PHE A 128 3.66 -13.40 8.76
C PHE A 128 3.79 -11.96 9.29
N SER A 129 4.80 -11.26 8.79
CA SER A 129 5.16 -9.90 9.23
C SER A 129 4.32 -8.82 8.53
N TYR A 130 4.37 -7.60 9.08
CA TYR A 130 3.69 -6.43 8.53
C TYR A 130 4.29 -5.98 7.19
N CYS A 131 3.44 -5.49 6.31
CA CYS A 131 3.78 -4.88 5.03
C CYS A 131 3.00 -3.56 4.86
N ASP A 132 1.75 -3.66 4.41
CA ASP A 132 0.88 -2.51 4.11
C ASP A 132 0.62 -1.64 5.35
N GLU A 133 0.64 -2.23 6.54
CA GLU A 133 0.50 -1.55 7.81
C GLU A 133 1.58 -0.48 8.00
N ILE A 134 2.79 -0.70 7.48
CA ILE A 134 3.89 0.28 7.55
C ILE A 134 3.62 1.48 6.64
N ALA A 135 3.01 1.27 5.48
CA ALA A 135 2.63 2.36 4.58
C ALA A 135 1.52 3.23 5.21
N VAL A 136 0.51 2.59 5.82
CA VAL A 136 -0.54 3.30 6.56
C VAL A 136 0.04 4.05 7.77
N ALA A 137 0.90 3.41 8.56
CA ALA A 137 1.55 4.05 9.72
C ALA A 137 2.40 5.26 9.30
N THR A 138 3.13 5.15 8.18
CA THR A 138 3.93 6.24 7.61
C THR A 138 3.06 7.42 7.16
N ALA A 139 1.87 7.16 6.63
CA ALA A 139 0.92 8.20 6.24
C ALA A 139 0.32 8.93 7.45
N ILE A 140 0.14 8.22 8.58
CA ILE A 140 -0.35 8.79 9.85
C ILE A 140 0.73 9.65 10.50
N ASP A 141 1.92 9.11 10.72
CA ASP A 141 3.00 9.79 11.43
C ASP A 141 4.38 9.35 10.90
N MET A 142 4.84 10.05 9.86
CA MET A 142 6.11 9.74 9.21
C MET A 142 7.30 9.93 10.16
N ASP A 143 7.26 10.93 11.04
CA ASP A 143 8.39 11.29 11.89
C ASP A 143 8.65 10.23 12.97
N LYS A 144 7.61 9.52 13.41
CA LYS A 144 7.75 8.41 14.36
C LYS A 144 8.09 7.07 13.70
N VAL A 145 7.59 6.82 12.49
CA VAL A 145 7.71 5.51 11.83
C VAL A 145 9.00 5.42 11.02
N VAL A 146 9.34 6.49 10.29
CA VAL A 146 10.42 6.45 9.30
C VAL A 146 11.75 6.84 9.93
N ARG A 147 12.67 5.89 10.01
CA ARG A 147 14.02 6.11 10.56
C ARG A 147 15.01 6.71 9.56
N LYS A 148 14.78 6.48 8.27
CA LYS A 148 15.67 6.94 7.19
C LYS A 148 14.88 7.15 5.92
N THR A 149 15.14 8.27 5.25
CA THR A 149 14.64 8.58 3.91
C THR A 149 15.80 8.80 2.95
N VAL A 150 15.55 8.55 1.68
CA VAL A 150 16.47 8.89 0.58
C VAL A 150 15.64 9.50 -0.53
N GLN A 151 16.07 10.63 -1.08
CA GLN A 151 15.46 11.24 -2.25
C GLN A 151 16.18 10.74 -3.51
N LEU A 152 15.43 10.10 -4.40
CA LEU A 152 15.96 9.51 -5.62
C LEU A 152 15.11 9.95 -6.81
N ARG A 153 15.76 10.13 -7.96
CA ARG A 153 15.07 10.18 -9.24
C ARG A 153 14.84 8.76 -9.72
N VAL A 154 13.59 8.41 -9.95
CA VAL A 154 13.19 7.05 -10.34
C VAL A 154 12.45 7.05 -11.67
N ASN A 155 12.42 5.90 -12.33
CA ASN A 155 11.59 5.62 -13.50
C ASN A 155 11.19 4.13 -13.49
N VAL A 156 10.21 3.75 -14.30
CA VAL A 156 9.75 2.35 -14.43
C VAL A 156 10.18 1.82 -15.79
N GLU A 157 10.80 0.65 -15.80
CA GLU A 157 11.10 -0.09 -17.02
C GLU A 157 9.83 -0.81 -17.52
N LEU A 158 9.52 -0.69 -18.81
CA LEU A 158 8.26 -1.19 -19.38
C LEU A 158 8.45 -2.23 -20.48
N SER A 159 9.67 -2.39 -21.00
CA SER A 159 9.96 -3.16 -22.21
C SER A 159 10.98 -4.29 -21.99
N GLY A 160 11.69 -4.29 -20.87
CA GLY A 160 12.68 -5.32 -20.55
C GLY A 160 12.05 -6.70 -20.33
N THR A 161 12.62 -7.74 -20.95
CA THR A 161 12.13 -9.13 -20.84
C THR A 161 12.13 -9.67 -19.41
N TYR A 162 13.07 -9.22 -18.57
CA TYR A 162 13.26 -9.69 -17.19
C TYR A 162 13.04 -8.59 -16.14
N SER A 163 12.67 -7.38 -16.57
CA SER A 163 12.65 -6.19 -15.72
C SER A 163 11.43 -5.29 -15.94
N ARG A 164 10.40 -5.81 -16.63
CA ARG A 164 9.08 -5.17 -16.75
C ARG A 164 8.22 -5.46 -15.53
#